data_AF-A0A0C3PTX7-F1
#
_entry.id   AF-A0A0C3PTX7-F1
#
_cell.length_a   1.000
_cell.length_b   1.000
_cell.length_c   1.000
_cell.angle_alpha   90.00
_cell.angle_beta   90.00
_cell.angle_gamma   90.00
#
_symmetry.space_group_name_H-M   'P 1'
#
loop_
_entity.id
_entity.type
_entity.pdbx_description
1 polymer ?
#
loop_
_entity_poly.entity_id
_entity_poly.type
_entity_poly.pdbx_seq_one_letter_code
_entity_poly.pdbx_strand_id
1 'polypeptide(L)'
;SHGKLKADQWRTICLINLVIMLCRIWGNPNVSPRDKELLDNYLFLVIAVQWATTRSTSEQHARIVEEYLSLYVQSTLKLFGSRALVFNNHTSFHVPECLHAFGPAHGWWTFPFERFNSILQCFNTNSRVGEMELTLMRSFCRGSNLRALLKQDNIPAVFHKFTTTFSNSLQPNIEGASAGGGTTSGITDIAIDFDELLILPTDTYNSLINCLNEGLCPLRYISYQDRPRLSTWVVEPRVQEEQMIKLKEATFACASKHIGNSCILFHVSNETSEWAGEIHCIFLHRRHRDEGLVTEHFFVVHQFEELNDTEVARDPY
;
A
#
# COMPACT_ATOMS: atom_id res chain seq x y z
N SER A 1 -19.37 17.11 -5.66
CA SER A 1 -18.36 17.76 -6.51
C SER A 1 -17.55 16.69 -7.23
N HIS A 2 -17.42 16.75 -8.55
CA HIS A 2 -16.47 15.89 -9.26
C HIS A 2 -15.08 16.11 -8.65
N GLY A 3 -14.43 15.03 -8.18
CA GLY A 3 -13.13 15.12 -7.52
C GLY A 3 -12.08 15.68 -8.48
N LYS A 4 -11.34 16.72 -8.05
CA LYS A 4 -10.14 17.16 -8.76
C LYS A 4 -9.12 16.03 -8.71
N LEU A 5 -8.46 15.76 -9.83
CA LEU A 5 -7.38 14.78 -9.91
C LEU A 5 -6.27 15.16 -8.92
N LYS A 6 -5.85 14.20 -8.09
CA LYS A 6 -4.69 14.33 -7.19
C LYS A 6 -3.40 14.31 -8.00
N ALA A 7 -2.32 14.83 -7.44
CA ALA A 7 -1.05 14.94 -8.15
C ALA A 7 -0.49 13.58 -8.62
N ASP A 8 -0.63 12.52 -7.83
CA ASP A 8 -0.22 11.17 -8.23
C ASP A 8 -1.08 10.58 -9.37
N GLN A 9 -2.36 10.95 -9.41
CA GLN A 9 -3.24 10.59 -10.52
C GLN A 9 -2.82 11.33 -11.80
N TRP A 10 -2.46 12.61 -11.71
CA TRP A 10 -1.90 13.35 -12.84
C TRP A 10 -0.59 12.74 -13.34
N ARG A 11 0.31 12.35 -12.43
CA ARG A 11 1.54 11.65 -12.78
C ARG A 11 1.25 10.37 -13.56
N THR A 12 0.33 9.54 -13.07
CA THR A 12 -0.07 8.29 -13.74
C THR A 12 -0.67 8.55 -15.13
N ILE A 13 -1.54 9.54 -15.24
CA ILE A 13 -2.15 9.93 -16.52
C ILE A 13 -1.08 10.35 -17.52
N CYS A 14 -0.14 11.22 -17.11
CA CYS A 14 0.90 11.73 -18.00
C CYS A 14 1.93 10.65 -18.35
N LEU A 15 2.49 9.95 -17.38
CA LEU A 15 3.62 9.05 -17.65
C LEU A 15 3.21 7.69 -18.24
N ILE A 16 1.95 7.29 -18.12
CA ILE A 16 1.49 5.97 -18.59
C ILE A 16 0.40 6.14 -19.65
N ASN A 17 -0.76 6.68 -19.27
CA ASN A 17 -1.93 6.67 -20.15
C ASN A 17 -1.72 7.52 -21.41
N LEU A 18 -1.22 8.75 -21.25
CA LEU A 18 -0.96 9.64 -22.38
C LEU A 18 0.19 9.12 -23.24
N VAL A 19 1.24 8.55 -22.66
CA VAL A 19 2.31 7.90 -23.45
C VAL A 19 1.74 6.80 -24.35
N ILE A 20 0.94 5.88 -23.78
CA ILE A 20 0.33 4.79 -24.55
C ILE A 20 -0.58 5.34 -25.64
N MET A 21 -1.44 6.31 -25.32
CA MET A 21 -2.38 6.86 -26.30
C MET A 21 -1.67 7.65 -27.41
N LEU A 22 -0.77 8.56 -27.06
CA LEU A 22 -0.09 9.41 -28.03
C LEU A 22 0.87 8.60 -28.92
N CYS A 23 1.59 7.62 -28.38
CA CYS A 23 2.40 6.72 -29.20
C CYS A 23 1.55 5.90 -30.18
N ARG A 24 0.33 5.51 -29.82
CA ARG A 24 -0.57 4.78 -30.73
C ARG A 24 -1.12 5.66 -31.84
N ILE A 25 -1.48 6.91 -31.53
CA ILE A 25 -2.09 7.84 -32.50
C ILE A 25 -1.02 8.47 -33.40
N TRP A 26 0.12 8.89 -32.84
CA TRP A 26 1.15 9.66 -33.52
C TRP A 26 2.45 8.89 -33.79
N GLY A 27 2.55 7.62 -33.40
CA GLY A 27 3.71 6.78 -33.70
C GLY A 27 3.67 6.06 -35.06
N ASN A 28 2.59 6.23 -35.83
CA ASN A 28 2.43 5.58 -37.13
C ASN A 28 3.30 6.27 -38.21
N PRO A 29 3.98 5.53 -39.12
CA PRO A 29 4.74 6.10 -40.23
C PRO A 29 3.98 7.07 -41.13
N ASN A 30 2.66 6.95 -41.22
CA ASN A 30 1.81 7.74 -42.10
C ASN A 30 1.22 9.01 -41.46
N VAL A 31 1.63 9.35 -40.23
CA VAL A 31 1.13 10.55 -39.54
C VAL A 31 1.77 11.83 -40.08
N SER A 32 1.13 12.99 -39.85
CA SER A 32 1.70 14.26 -40.26
C SER A 32 3.04 14.54 -39.57
N PRO A 33 4.00 15.23 -40.24
CA PRO A 33 5.27 15.58 -39.61
C PRO A 33 5.09 16.38 -38.31
N ARG A 34 4.05 17.22 -38.24
CA ARG A 34 3.72 18.02 -37.06
C ARG A 34 3.31 17.16 -35.86
N ASP A 35 2.47 16.14 -36.08
CA ASP A 35 2.04 15.25 -35.00
C ASP A 35 3.20 14.43 -34.44
N LYS A 36 4.14 14.04 -35.31
CA LYS A 36 5.38 13.40 -34.88
C LYS A 36 6.24 14.32 -34.02
N GLU A 37 6.41 15.58 -34.42
CA GLU A 37 7.14 16.57 -33.59
C GLU A 37 6.45 16.82 -32.23
N LEU A 38 5.11 16.81 -32.19
CA LEU A 38 4.34 16.90 -30.94
C LEU A 38 4.57 15.68 -30.04
N LEU A 39 4.58 14.48 -30.62
CA LEU A 39 4.90 13.25 -29.89
C LEU A 39 6.33 13.28 -29.35
N ASP A 40 7.31 13.64 -30.17
CA ASP A 40 8.71 13.72 -29.77
C ASP A 40 8.89 14.74 -28.63
N ASN A 41 8.27 15.93 -28.74
CA ASN A 41 8.25 16.92 -27.66
C ASN A 41 7.73 16.34 -26.34
N TYR A 42 6.60 15.63 -26.41
CA TYR A 42 6.00 15.01 -25.24
C TYR A 42 6.89 13.93 -24.63
N LEU A 43 7.46 13.06 -25.46
CA LEU A 43 8.34 11.98 -25.02
C LEU A 43 9.63 12.52 -24.39
N PHE A 44 10.19 13.62 -24.89
CA PHE A 44 11.34 14.27 -24.25
C PHE A 44 11.04 14.67 -22.80
N LEU A 45 9.87 15.28 -22.56
CA LEU A 45 9.43 15.63 -21.21
C LEU A 45 9.24 14.38 -20.33
N VAL A 46 8.58 13.34 -20.87
CA VAL A 46 8.32 12.10 -20.15
C VAL A 46 9.62 11.44 -19.72
N ILE A 47 10.61 11.35 -20.61
CA ILE A 47 11.92 10.76 -20.31
C ILE A 47 12.59 11.55 -19.19
N ALA A 48 12.66 12.88 -19.31
CA ALA A 48 13.24 13.72 -18.26
C ALA A 48 12.57 13.51 -16.89
N VAL A 49 11.23 13.50 -16.83
CA VAL A 49 10.49 13.31 -15.58
C VAL A 49 10.68 11.90 -15.01
N GLN A 50 10.68 10.87 -15.86
CA GLN A 50 10.86 9.48 -15.42
C GLN A 50 12.23 9.30 -14.77
N TRP A 51 13.30 9.81 -15.40
CA TRP A 51 14.66 9.75 -14.85
C TRP A 51 14.82 10.60 -13.59
N ALA A 52 14.22 11.80 -13.56
CA ALA A 52 14.27 12.68 -12.39
C ALA A 52 13.54 12.12 -11.16
N THR A 53 12.55 11.24 -11.36
CA THR A 53 11.69 10.70 -10.29
C THR A 53 11.98 9.25 -9.95
N THR A 54 13.15 8.75 -10.33
CA THR A 54 13.68 7.45 -9.90
C THR A 54 13.98 7.45 -8.38
N ARG A 55 13.99 6.24 -7.78
CA ARG A 55 14.25 6.06 -6.34
C ARG A 55 15.73 6.18 -5.96
N SER A 56 16.61 6.04 -6.94
CA SER A 56 18.05 6.26 -6.84
C SER A 56 18.43 7.36 -7.80
N THR A 57 19.61 7.97 -7.63
CA THR A 57 20.13 8.94 -8.60
C THR A 57 21.61 8.67 -8.81
N SER A 58 22.12 9.13 -9.95
CA SER A 58 23.54 9.12 -10.28
C SER A 58 23.84 10.28 -11.21
N GLU A 59 25.13 10.48 -11.47
CA GLU A 59 25.62 11.43 -12.48
C GLU A 59 24.93 11.24 -13.85
N GLN A 60 24.70 9.98 -14.24
CA GLN A 60 24.00 9.64 -15.48
C GLN A 60 22.54 10.12 -15.45
N HIS A 61 21.84 9.99 -14.31
CA HIS A 61 20.45 10.44 -14.21
C HIS A 61 20.37 11.95 -14.43
N ALA A 62 21.20 12.73 -13.75
CA ALA A 62 21.21 14.18 -13.89
C ALA A 62 21.51 14.64 -15.32
N ARG A 63 22.48 14.02 -15.99
CA ARG A 63 22.80 14.29 -17.40
C ARG A 63 21.64 14.01 -18.35
N ILE A 64 20.99 12.86 -18.19
CA ILE A 64 19.82 12.50 -19.01
C ILE A 64 18.69 13.50 -18.77
N VAL A 65 18.43 13.86 -17.52
CA VAL A 65 17.38 14.85 -17.19
C VAL A 65 17.68 16.20 -17.85
N GLU A 66 18.93 16.69 -17.77
CA GLU A 66 19.35 17.96 -18.38
C GLU A 66 19.23 17.94 -19.91
N GLU A 67 19.69 16.87 -20.55
CA GLU A 67 19.64 16.68 -22.00
C GLU A 67 18.18 16.69 -22.49
N TYR A 68 17.32 15.88 -21.88
CA TYR A 68 15.94 15.74 -22.32
C TYR A 68 15.07 16.95 -21.96
N LEU A 69 15.35 17.67 -20.87
CA LEU A 69 14.72 18.97 -20.61
C LEU A 69 15.13 20.00 -21.66
N SER A 70 16.40 20.01 -22.08
CA SER A 70 16.88 20.89 -23.15
C SER A 70 16.16 20.61 -24.47
N LEU A 71 16.07 19.33 -24.87
CA LEU A 71 15.35 18.91 -26.07
C LEU A 71 13.86 19.28 -26.01
N TYR A 72 13.22 19.03 -24.85
CA TYR A 72 11.83 19.42 -24.62
C TYR A 72 11.62 20.92 -24.82
N VAL A 73 12.38 21.76 -24.12
CA VAL A 73 12.19 23.22 -24.15
C VAL A 73 12.52 23.82 -25.52
N GLN A 74 13.58 23.34 -26.19
CA GLN A 74 13.91 23.77 -27.56
C GLN A 74 12.79 23.40 -28.54
N SER A 75 12.28 22.17 -28.44
CA SER A 75 11.16 21.72 -29.28
C SER A 75 9.86 22.48 -28.98
N THR A 76 9.57 22.77 -27.71
CA THR A 76 8.41 23.60 -27.30
C THR A 76 8.51 25.00 -27.88
N LEU A 77 9.70 25.61 -27.85
CA LEU A 77 9.94 26.93 -28.45
C LEU A 77 9.69 26.91 -29.97
N LYS A 78 10.13 25.86 -30.67
CA LYS A 78 9.90 25.68 -32.11
C LYS A 78 8.41 25.49 -32.44
N LEU A 79 7.71 24.66 -31.68
CA LEU A 79 6.33 24.24 -31.96
C LEU A 79 5.28 25.30 -31.60
N PHE A 80 5.50 26.01 -30.49
CA PHE A 80 4.51 26.88 -29.86
C PHE A 80 4.97 28.33 -29.69
N GLY A 81 6.25 28.63 -29.97
CA GLY A 81 6.82 29.97 -29.82
C GLY A 81 7.15 30.36 -28.38
N SER A 82 7.78 31.52 -28.21
CA SER A 82 8.31 31.98 -26.91
C SER A 82 7.23 32.21 -25.85
N ARG A 83 6.00 32.51 -26.24
CA ARG A 83 4.86 32.73 -25.33
C ARG A 83 4.42 31.46 -24.62
N ALA A 84 4.79 30.28 -25.13
CA ALA A 84 4.52 29.01 -24.47
C ALA A 84 5.49 28.72 -23.31
N LEU A 85 6.60 29.46 -23.22
CA LEU A 85 7.54 29.28 -22.13
C LEU A 85 7.03 29.96 -20.86
N VAL A 86 6.92 29.16 -19.79
CA VAL A 86 6.51 29.59 -18.47
C VAL A 86 7.63 29.38 -17.46
N PHE A 87 7.48 29.94 -16.26
CA PHE A 87 8.45 29.81 -15.17
C PHE A 87 8.85 28.37 -14.88
N ASN A 88 7.90 27.42 -14.94
CA ASN A 88 8.19 26.00 -14.71
C ASN A 88 9.19 25.40 -15.70
N ASN A 89 9.25 25.92 -16.94
CA ASN A 89 10.25 25.47 -17.92
C ASN A 89 11.64 25.98 -17.55
N HIS A 90 11.74 27.12 -16.87
CA HIS A 90 13.01 27.62 -16.37
C HIS A 90 13.43 26.85 -15.11
N THR A 91 12.51 26.68 -14.16
CA THR A 91 12.84 26.00 -12.90
C THR A 91 13.15 24.52 -13.06
N SER A 92 12.62 23.86 -14.08
CA SER A 92 12.96 22.46 -14.36
C SER A 92 14.46 22.27 -14.63
N PHE A 93 15.16 23.27 -15.18
CA PHE A 93 16.60 23.19 -15.41
C PHE A 93 17.45 23.15 -14.13
N HIS A 94 16.88 23.48 -12.97
CA HIS A 94 17.55 23.31 -11.69
C HIS A 94 17.37 21.91 -11.09
N VAL A 95 16.55 21.04 -11.70
CA VAL A 95 16.34 19.67 -11.21
C VAL A 95 17.63 18.84 -11.25
N PRO A 96 18.46 18.85 -12.32
CA PRO A 96 19.76 18.18 -12.32
C PRO A 96 20.67 18.61 -11.17
N GLU A 97 20.77 19.92 -10.91
CA GLU A 97 21.56 20.48 -9.80
C GLU A 97 21.04 19.96 -8.44
N CYS A 98 19.72 19.92 -8.27
CA CYS A 98 19.10 19.36 -7.07
C CYS A 98 19.36 17.85 -6.92
N LEU A 99 19.39 17.08 -8.02
CA LEU A 99 19.73 15.65 -7.98
C LEU A 99 21.17 15.43 -7.51
N HIS A 100 22.11 16.30 -7.92
CA HIS A 100 23.49 16.25 -7.44
C HIS A 100 23.61 16.65 -5.97
N ALA A 101 22.93 17.72 -5.57
CA ALA A 101 23.07 18.29 -4.22
C ALA A 101 22.32 17.51 -3.14
N PHE A 102 21.11 17.04 -3.45
CA PHE A 102 20.19 16.48 -2.46
C PHE A 102 19.88 14.99 -2.67
N GLY A 103 20.40 14.40 -3.74
CA GLY A 103 20.12 13.02 -4.09
C GLY A 103 18.74 12.83 -4.73
N PRO A 104 18.14 11.63 -4.64
CA PRO A 104 16.90 11.29 -5.34
C PRO A 104 15.74 12.24 -5.00
N ALA A 105 14.92 12.59 -6.00
CA ALA A 105 13.83 13.56 -5.84
C ALA A 105 12.81 13.19 -4.76
N HIS A 106 12.65 11.90 -4.45
CA HIS A 106 11.75 11.45 -3.38
C HIS A 106 12.11 11.98 -1.99
N GLY A 107 13.38 12.36 -1.76
CA GLY A 107 13.81 12.95 -0.49
C GLY A 107 13.38 14.40 -0.30
N TRP A 108 13.11 15.13 -1.38
CA TRP A 108 12.92 16.59 -1.34
C TRP A 108 11.70 17.10 -2.12
N TRP A 109 10.97 16.24 -2.81
CA TRP A 109 9.70 16.61 -3.47
C TRP A 109 8.60 17.00 -2.46
N THR A 110 7.56 17.67 -2.94
CA THR A 110 6.56 18.30 -2.09
C THR A 110 5.44 17.37 -1.60
N PHE A 111 5.28 16.18 -2.19
CA PHE A 111 4.16 15.27 -1.86
C PHE A 111 4.04 14.89 -0.38
N PRO A 112 5.13 14.61 0.36
CA PRO A 112 5.03 14.36 1.80
C PRO A 112 4.50 15.59 2.56
N PHE A 113 4.92 16.80 2.18
CA PHE A 113 4.46 18.03 2.81
C PHE A 113 2.99 18.34 2.50
N GLU A 114 2.54 18.10 1.27
CA GLU A 114 1.12 18.23 0.90
C GLU A 114 0.24 17.26 1.71
N ARG A 115 0.73 16.04 1.97
CA ARG A 115 0.06 15.07 2.84
C ARG A 115 -0.03 15.59 4.28
N PHE A 116 1.06 16.14 4.81
CA PHE A 116 1.04 16.76 6.13
C PHE A 116 0.09 17.95 6.20
N ASN A 117 0.01 18.78 5.16
CA ASN A 117 -0.96 19.87 5.09
C ASN A 117 -2.40 19.35 5.16
N SER A 118 -2.72 18.25 4.47
CA SER A 118 -4.03 17.62 4.55
C SER A 118 -4.34 17.10 5.96
N ILE A 119 -3.36 16.50 6.64
CA ILE A 119 -3.53 16.04 8.04
C ILE A 119 -3.76 17.24 8.96
N LEU A 120 -2.97 18.29 8.79
CA LEU A 120 -3.07 19.50 9.61
C LEU A 120 -4.43 20.19 9.45
N GLN A 121 -5.01 20.16 8.24
CA GLN A 121 -6.37 20.67 7.97
C GLN A 121 -7.47 19.88 8.68
N CYS A 122 -7.21 18.62 9.08
CA CYS A 122 -8.19 17.82 9.83
C CYS A 122 -8.22 18.16 11.33
N PHE A 123 -7.25 18.92 11.85
CA PHE A 123 -7.27 19.31 13.26
C PHE A 123 -8.27 20.43 13.48
N ASN A 124 -9.16 20.23 14.46
CA ASN A 124 -10.03 21.29 14.93
C ASN A 124 -9.21 22.29 15.75
N THR A 125 -8.89 23.44 15.16
CA THR A 125 -8.09 24.49 15.81
C THR A 125 -8.98 25.64 16.24
N ASN A 126 -8.73 26.22 17.41
CA ASN A 126 -9.35 27.48 17.86
C ASN A 126 -8.62 28.74 17.31
N SER A 127 -7.68 28.55 16.36
CA SER A 127 -6.91 29.58 15.66
C SER A 127 -6.14 30.57 16.55
N ARG A 128 -5.80 30.16 17.78
CA ARG A 128 -4.95 30.97 18.68
C ARG A 128 -3.48 30.81 18.32
N VAL A 129 -3.01 31.71 17.46
CA VAL A 129 -1.60 31.82 17.04
C VAL A 129 -0.70 31.95 18.27
N GLY A 130 0.38 31.15 18.35
CA GLY A 130 1.30 31.10 19.48
C GLY A 130 0.95 30.04 20.55
N GLU A 131 -0.33 29.70 20.70
CA GLU A 131 -0.78 28.60 21.58
C GLU A 131 -0.97 27.29 20.81
N MET A 132 -1.34 27.40 19.53
CA MET A 132 -1.65 26.27 18.65
C MET A 132 -0.44 25.38 18.41
N GLU A 133 0.72 25.97 18.10
CA GLU A 133 1.97 25.26 17.81
C GLU A 133 2.42 24.45 19.03
N LEU A 134 2.37 25.07 20.22
CA LEU A 134 2.69 24.42 21.48
C LEU A 134 1.71 23.30 21.82
N THR A 135 0.43 23.50 21.54
CA THR A 135 -0.62 22.48 21.76
C THR A 135 -0.45 21.30 20.82
N LEU A 136 -0.21 21.54 19.53
CA LEU A 136 0.06 20.50 18.53
C LEU A 136 1.32 19.71 18.91
N MET A 137 2.41 20.40 19.27
CA MET A 137 3.66 19.75 19.71
C MET A 137 3.45 18.88 20.96
N ARG A 138 2.75 19.41 21.99
CA ARG A 138 2.44 18.65 23.21
C ARG A 138 1.57 17.44 22.91
N SER A 139 0.56 17.57 22.06
CA SER A 139 -0.32 16.48 21.65
C SER A 139 0.43 15.41 20.85
N PHE A 140 1.32 15.82 19.94
CA PHE A 140 2.19 14.90 19.19
C PHE A 140 3.13 14.11 20.11
N CYS A 141 3.80 14.78 21.06
CA CYS A 141 4.68 14.11 22.02
C CYS A 141 3.89 13.16 22.94
N ARG A 142 2.73 13.59 23.45
CA ARG A 142 1.86 12.74 24.30
C ARG A 142 1.39 11.50 23.54
N GLY A 143 0.92 11.67 22.30
CA GLY A 143 0.51 10.57 21.46
C GLY A 143 1.65 9.60 21.13
N SER A 144 2.85 10.13 20.85
CA SER A 144 4.04 9.30 20.59
C SER A 144 4.48 8.51 21.82
N ASN A 145 4.53 9.14 22.99
CA ASN A 145 4.86 8.48 24.25
C ASN A 145 3.81 7.41 24.60
N LEU A 146 2.52 7.72 24.41
CA LEU A 146 1.46 6.75 24.65
C LEU A 146 1.56 5.54 23.70
N ARG A 147 1.85 5.77 22.40
CA ARG A 147 2.11 4.67 21.45
C ARG A 147 3.32 3.82 21.86
N ALA A 148 4.40 4.45 22.32
CA ALA A 148 5.59 3.75 22.79
C ALA A 148 5.29 2.91 24.04
N LEU A 149 4.53 3.46 25.00
CA LEU A 149 4.06 2.75 26.19
C LEU A 149 3.17 1.55 25.84
N LEU A 150 2.21 1.73 24.93
CA LEU A 150 1.30 0.66 24.49
C LEU A 150 2.01 -0.48 23.73
N LYS A 151 3.22 -0.25 23.23
CA LYS A 151 4.05 -1.28 22.57
C LYS A 151 4.93 -2.07 23.54
N GLN A 152 4.95 -1.72 24.83
CA GLN A 152 5.73 -2.47 25.83
C GLN A 152 4.97 -3.74 26.25
N ASP A 153 5.69 -4.85 26.43
CA ASP A 153 5.10 -6.15 26.79
C ASP A 153 4.49 -6.19 28.20
N ASN A 154 4.89 -5.26 29.08
CA ASN A 154 4.48 -5.19 30.49
C ASN A 154 3.46 -4.06 30.78
N ILE A 155 2.48 -3.87 29.91
CA ILE A 155 1.39 -2.93 30.18
C ILE A 155 0.33 -3.54 31.12
N PRO A 156 -0.17 -2.78 32.12
CA PRO A 156 -1.24 -3.26 32.98
C PRO A 156 -2.47 -3.69 32.16
N ALA A 157 -3.11 -4.79 32.54
CA ALA A 157 -4.19 -5.43 31.76
C ALA A 157 -5.36 -4.49 31.39
N VAL A 158 -5.58 -3.43 32.17
CA VAL A 158 -6.56 -2.39 31.88
C VAL A 158 -6.29 -1.67 30.56
N PHE A 159 -5.02 -1.50 30.16
CA PHE A 159 -4.63 -0.80 28.93
C PHE A 159 -4.76 -1.65 27.68
N HIS A 160 -4.74 -2.99 27.79
CA HIS A 160 -5.02 -3.88 26.65
C HIS A 160 -6.40 -3.60 26.04
N LYS A 161 -7.40 -3.36 26.90
CA LYS A 161 -8.78 -3.03 26.48
C LYS A 161 -8.88 -1.72 25.69
N PHE A 162 -7.96 -0.78 25.94
CA PHE A 162 -7.93 0.51 25.24
C PHE A 162 -6.93 0.55 24.09
N THR A 163 -6.12 -0.50 23.90
CA THR A 163 -5.06 -0.50 22.88
C THR A 163 -5.66 -0.30 21.49
N THR A 164 -6.77 -0.96 21.19
CA THR A 164 -7.53 -0.82 19.93
C THR A 164 -8.11 0.59 19.75
N THR A 165 -8.68 1.19 20.81
CA THR A 165 -9.23 2.55 20.75
C THR A 165 -8.13 3.60 20.58
N PHE A 166 -7.00 3.43 21.25
CA PHE A 166 -5.85 4.32 21.14
C PHE A 166 -5.13 4.18 19.80
N SER A 167 -4.98 2.96 19.27
CA SER A 167 -4.40 2.76 17.93
C SER A 167 -5.25 3.45 16.86
N ASN A 168 -6.58 3.34 16.95
CA ASN A 168 -7.49 3.92 15.96
C ASN A 168 -7.57 5.45 16.03
N SER A 169 -7.39 6.04 17.21
CA SER A 169 -7.45 7.50 17.40
C SER A 169 -6.11 8.21 17.22
N LEU A 170 -4.98 7.51 17.41
CA LEU A 170 -3.64 8.08 17.33
C LEU A 170 -2.91 7.76 16.02
N GLN A 171 -3.47 6.96 15.11
CA GLN A 171 -2.93 6.80 13.78
C GLN A 171 -3.31 8.03 12.93
N PRO A 172 -2.36 8.88 12.52
CA PRO A 172 -2.59 9.66 11.32
C PRO A 172 -2.75 8.67 10.16
N ASN A 173 -3.80 8.80 9.36
CA ASN A 173 -3.94 8.09 8.08
C ASN A 173 -2.81 8.55 7.14
N ILE A 174 -1.60 8.02 7.34
CA ILE A 174 -0.45 8.25 6.46
C ILE A 174 -0.46 7.09 5.48
N GLU A 175 -1.24 7.22 4.42
CA GLU A 175 -1.17 6.29 3.30
C GLU A 175 0.25 6.33 2.71
N GLY A 176 1.04 5.27 2.91
CA GLY A 176 2.23 4.97 2.11
C GLY A 176 3.58 5.38 2.69
N ALA A 177 3.90 4.97 3.93
CA ALA A 177 5.30 4.80 4.34
C ALA A 177 5.58 3.30 4.49
N SER A 178 6.40 2.75 3.61
CA SER A 178 6.79 1.34 3.66
C SER A 178 7.72 1.06 4.85
N ALA A 179 7.48 -0.09 5.47
CA ALA A 179 8.33 -0.93 6.32
C ALA A 179 8.56 -0.56 7.80
N GLY A 180 8.14 -1.48 8.68
CA GLY A 180 8.49 -1.56 10.09
C GLY A 180 7.55 -2.50 10.86
N GLY A 181 7.93 -3.78 10.95
CA GLY A 181 7.13 -4.92 11.43
C GLY A 181 6.39 -4.73 12.76
N GLY A 182 5.29 -5.48 12.87
CA GLY A 182 4.48 -5.58 14.08
C GLY A 182 3.18 -6.31 13.80
N THR A 183 3.19 -7.63 13.93
CA THR A 183 1.99 -8.48 14.06
C THR A 183 1.20 -8.04 15.28
N THR A 184 -0.06 -7.65 15.07
CA THR A 184 -1.03 -7.43 16.15
C THR A 184 -2.35 -7.99 15.64
N SER A 185 -2.63 -9.22 16.04
CA SER A 185 -3.94 -9.85 15.96
C SER A 185 -4.89 -9.04 16.83
N GLY A 186 -5.56 -8.06 16.23
CA GLY A 186 -6.59 -7.27 16.89
C GLY A 186 -7.95 -7.80 16.48
N ILE A 187 -8.62 -8.47 17.41
CA ILE A 187 -10.03 -8.86 17.27
C ILE A 187 -10.85 -7.57 17.12
N THR A 188 -11.34 -7.33 15.91
CA THR A 188 -12.39 -6.34 15.62
C THR A 188 -13.73 -7.05 15.65
N ASP A 189 -14.74 -6.45 16.28
CA ASP A 189 -16.14 -6.86 16.17
C ASP A 189 -16.60 -6.69 14.71
N ILE A 190 -16.34 -7.70 13.88
CA ILE A 190 -16.75 -7.73 12.48
C ILE A 190 -18.18 -8.29 12.45
N ALA A 191 -19.13 -7.45 12.02
CA ALA A 191 -20.50 -7.86 11.80
C ALA A 191 -20.58 -8.78 10.57
N ILE A 192 -21.00 -10.02 10.78
CA ILE A 192 -21.28 -10.98 9.70
C ILE A 192 -22.67 -10.69 9.14
N ASP A 193 -22.76 -10.57 7.82
CA ASP A 193 -24.04 -10.62 7.13
C ASP A 193 -24.51 -12.08 7.05
N PHE A 194 -25.60 -12.39 7.72
CA PHE A 194 -26.11 -13.77 7.83
C PHE A 194 -26.85 -14.23 6.56
N ASP A 195 -27.15 -13.34 5.63
CA ASP A 195 -27.95 -13.66 4.43
C ASP A 195 -27.09 -14.20 3.26
N GLU A 196 -25.76 -14.01 3.26
CA GLU A 196 -24.84 -14.43 2.18
C GLU A 196 -23.71 -15.39 2.63
N LEU A 197 -24.03 -16.38 3.48
CA LEU A 197 -23.04 -17.36 3.96
C LEU A 197 -22.81 -18.50 2.94
N LEU A 198 -21.55 -18.67 2.55
CA LEU A 198 -21.08 -19.77 1.69
C LEU A 198 -20.56 -20.94 2.53
N ILE A 199 -20.65 -22.15 1.98
CA ILE A 199 -20.10 -23.36 2.60
C ILE A 199 -18.68 -23.57 2.04
N LEU A 200 -17.69 -23.67 2.92
CA LEU A 200 -16.32 -23.95 2.52
C LEU A 200 -16.18 -25.32 1.82
N PRO A 201 -15.35 -25.43 0.77
CA PRO A 201 -14.91 -26.72 0.24
C PRO A 201 -14.25 -27.58 1.32
N THR A 202 -14.42 -28.90 1.23
CA THR A 202 -13.94 -29.87 2.24
C THR A 202 -12.45 -29.71 2.57
N ASP A 203 -11.61 -29.50 1.55
CA ASP A 203 -10.16 -29.38 1.73
C ASP A 203 -9.78 -28.10 2.49
N THR A 204 -10.41 -26.97 2.14
CA THR A 204 -10.24 -25.69 2.82
C THR A 204 -10.77 -25.73 4.25
N TYR A 205 -11.90 -26.40 4.46
CA TYR A 205 -12.50 -26.59 5.78
C TYR A 205 -11.61 -27.42 6.71
N ASN A 206 -11.04 -28.52 6.22
CA ASN A 206 -10.09 -29.32 6.99
C ASN A 206 -8.82 -28.54 7.35
N SER A 207 -8.32 -27.74 6.40
CA SER A 207 -7.17 -26.86 6.62
C SER A 207 -7.46 -25.78 7.67
N LEU A 208 -8.68 -25.21 7.67
CA LEU A 208 -9.15 -24.29 8.69
C LEU A 208 -9.13 -24.95 10.08
N ILE A 209 -9.67 -26.16 10.23
CA ILE A 209 -9.63 -26.88 11.52
C ILE A 209 -8.20 -27.13 12.01
N ASN A 210 -7.30 -27.49 11.09
CA ASN A 210 -5.89 -27.70 11.45
C ASN A 210 -5.26 -26.40 11.94
N CYS A 211 -5.38 -25.31 11.19
CA CYS A 211 -4.92 -23.97 11.54
C CYS A 211 -5.49 -23.51 12.90
N LEU A 212 -6.79 -23.74 13.15
CA LEU A 212 -7.44 -23.39 14.40
C LEU A 212 -6.95 -24.20 15.61
N ASN A 213 -6.39 -25.39 15.40
CA ASN A 213 -5.88 -26.24 16.47
C ASN A 213 -4.36 -26.08 16.69
N GLU A 214 -3.68 -25.27 15.87
CA GLU A 214 -2.26 -24.97 16.08
C GLU A 214 -2.06 -24.21 17.40
N GLY A 215 -1.27 -24.79 18.30
CA GLY A 215 -0.90 -24.15 19.58
C GLY A 215 -1.98 -24.16 20.68
N LEU A 216 -3.15 -24.76 20.45
CA LEU A 216 -4.23 -24.84 21.43
C LEU A 216 -4.18 -26.12 22.27
N CYS A 217 -4.01 -25.96 23.58
CA CYS A 217 -4.12 -27.00 24.60
C CYS A 217 -4.71 -26.38 25.88
N PRO A 218 -5.77 -26.93 26.50
CA PRO A 218 -6.37 -28.26 26.29
C PRO A 218 -7.64 -28.29 25.40
N LEU A 219 -8.10 -27.15 24.88
CA LEU A 219 -9.33 -27.06 24.08
C LEU A 219 -9.08 -27.35 22.61
N ARG A 220 -10.00 -28.08 21.97
CA ARG A 220 -9.85 -28.51 20.57
C ARG A 220 -11.06 -28.18 19.73
N TYR A 221 -10.82 -27.62 18.56
CA TYR A 221 -11.82 -27.43 17.51
C TYR A 221 -12.04 -28.74 16.73
N ILE A 222 -13.29 -29.13 16.54
CA ILE A 222 -13.70 -30.35 15.83
C ILE A 222 -14.65 -30.05 14.67
N SER A 223 -14.76 -30.99 13.74
CA SER A 223 -15.64 -30.86 12.58
C SER A 223 -17.12 -30.82 12.99
N TYR A 224 -17.95 -30.13 12.21
CA TYR A 224 -19.41 -30.14 12.36
C TYR A 224 -20.04 -31.53 12.14
N GLN A 225 -19.28 -32.46 11.54
CA GLN A 225 -19.71 -33.84 11.33
C GLN A 225 -19.37 -34.75 12.51
N ASP A 226 -18.49 -34.32 13.41
CA ASP A 226 -18.03 -35.11 14.56
C ASP A 226 -18.96 -34.93 15.77
N ARG A 227 -19.00 -35.95 16.63
CA ARG A 227 -19.77 -35.86 17.88
C ARG A 227 -19.03 -35.02 18.92
N PRO A 228 -19.65 -33.96 19.49
CA PRO A 228 -19.01 -33.12 20.50
C PRO A 228 -18.68 -33.90 21.77
N ARG A 229 -17.50 -33.63 22.33
CA ARG A 229 -17.00 -34.20 23.59
C ARG A 229 -16.79 -33.07 24.62
N LEU A 230 -16.49 -33.44 25.86
CA LEU A 230 -16.06 -32.47 26.88
C LEU A 230 -14.78 -31.76 26.38
N SER A 231 -14.75 -30.43 26.50
CA SER A 231 -13.63 -29.56 26.07
C SER A 231 -13.39 -29.47 24.56
N THR A 232 -14.42 -29.72 23.73
CA THR A 232 -14.34 -29.50 22.27
C THR A 232 -15.33 -28.45 21.78
N TRP A 233 -14.92 -27.65 20.80
CA TRP A 233 -15.78 -26.68 20.11
C TRP A 233 -16.03 -27.11 18.66
N VAL A 234 -17.29 -27.10 18.23
CA VAL A 234 -17.64 -27.39 16.85
C VAL A 234 -17.38 -26.15 15.98
N VAL A 235 -16.83 -26.35 14.79
CA VAL A 235 -16.56 -25.30 13.81
C VAL A 235 -17.56 -25.42 12.66
N GLU A 236 -18.45 -24.45 12.48
CA GLU A 236 -19.37 -24.46 11.33
C GLU A 236 -18.62 -24.21 10.01
N PRO A 237 -19.00 -24.88 8.90
CA PRO A 237 -18.33 -24.70 7.61
C PRO A 237 -18.78 -23.43 6.88
N ARG A 238 -19.68 -22.64 7.47
CA ARG A 238 -20.26 -21.45 6.87
C ARG A 238 -19.34 -20.24 7.09
N VAL A 239 -19.05 -19.53 6.01
CA VAL A 239 -18.17 -18.37 5.99
C VAL A 239 -18.73 -17.28 5.08
N GLN A 240 -18.30 -16.05 5.30
CA GLN A 240 -18.56 -14.94 4.38
C GLN A 240 -17.29 -14.72 3.55
N GLU A 241 -17.38 -14.92 2.24
CA GLU A 241 -16.23 -14.71 1.35
C GLU A 241 -16.06 -13.22 1.05
N GLU A 242 -14.82 -12.75 1.07
CA GLU A 242 -14.47 -11.39 0.69
C GLU A 242 -13.50 -11.43 -0.49
N GLN A 243 -13.76 -10.61 -1.50
CA GLN A 243 -12.86 -10.55 -2.66
C GLN A 243 -11.66 -9.62 -2.44
N MET A 244 -11.75 -8.73 -1.45
CA MET A 244 -10.73 -7.75 -1.13
C MET A 244 -10.96 -7.22 0.28
N ILE A 245 -9.88 -7.12 1.05
CA ILE A 245 -9.89 -6.62 2.42
C ILE A 245 -8.77 -5.62 2.64
N LYS A 246 -9.02 -4.60 3.45
CA LYS A 246 -7.98 -3.69 3.94
C LYS A 246 -7.60 -4.07 5.37
N LEU A 247 -6.41 -4.65 5.53
CA LEU A 247 -5.85 -4.96 6.85
C LEU A 247 -4.70 -4.00 7.13
N LYS A 248 -4.87 -3.16 8.15
CA LYS A 248 -3.96 -2.06 8.49
C LYS A 248 -3.79 -1.10 7.30
N GLU A 249 -2.57 -0.99 6.77
CA GLU A 249 -2.20 -0.09 5.66
C GLU A 249 -2.18 -0.80 4.30
N ALA A 250 -2.33 -2.13 4.27
CA ALA A 250 -2.26 -2.93 3.05
C ALA A 250 -3.66 -3.41 2.63
N THR A 251 -3.91 -3.32 1.32
CA THR A 251 -5.10 -3.91 0.71
C THR A 251 -4.70 -5.26 0.15
N PHE A 252 -5.33 -6.31 0.66
CA PHE A 252 -5.19 -7.68 0.19
C PHE A 252 -6.37 -8.01 -0.71
N ALA A 253 -6.13 -8.70 -1.82
CA ALA A 253 -7.18 -9.11 -2.75
C ALA A 253 -6.95 -10.54 -3.20
N CYS A 254 -8.03 -11.23 -3.57
CA CYS A 254 -7.91 -12.51 -4.25
C CYS A 254 -7.25 -12.31 -5.63
N ALA A 255 -6.46 -13.29 -6.07
CA ALA A 255 -5.80 -13.32 -7.38
C ALA A 255 -6.76 -13.06 -8.54
N SER A 256 -7.99 -13.59 -8.42
CA SER A 256 -9.10 -13.38 -9.36
C SER A 256 -9.46 -11.90 -9.54
N LYS A 257 -9.21 -11.05 -8.54
CA LYS A 257 -9.59 -9.63 -8.52
C LYS A 257 -8.43 -8.70 -8.78
N HIS A 258 -7.25 -8.94 -8.18
CA HIS A 258 -6.10 -8.06 -8.36
C HIS A 258 -4.76 -8.76 -8.05
N ILE A 259 -4.06 -9.20 -9.11
CA ILE A 259 -2.77 -9.91 -9.04
C ILE A 259 -1.72 -9.16 -8.18
N GLY A 260 -1.62 -7.83 -8.30
CA GLY A 260 -0.60 -7.09 -7.54
C GLY A 260 -0.84 -7.06 -6.02
N ASN A 261 -2.09 -7.29 -5.59
CA ASN A 261 -2.48 -7.25 -4.17
C ASN A 261 -2.79 -8.65 -3.63
N SER A 262 -2.62 -9.70 -4.45
CA SER A 262 -2.73 -11.11 -4.05
C SER A 262 -1.38 -11.70 -3.63
N CYS A 263 -0.26 -11.18 -4.13
CA CYS A 263 1.07 -11.62 -3.72
C CYS A 263 1.41 -11.15 -2.30
N ILE A 264 1.75 -12.10 -1.42
CA ILE A 264 2.09 -11.83 -0.02
C ILE A 264 3.30 -12.63 0.43
N LEU A 265 3.96 -12.13 1.49
CA LEU A 265 4.85 -12.91 2.32
C LEU A 265 4.09 -13.37 3.57
N PHE A 266 4.24 -14.64 3.94
CA PHE A 266 3.58 -15.24 5.09
C PHE A 266 4.54 -16.17 5.84
N HIS A 267 4.20 -16.47 7.09
CA HIS A 267 4.94 -17.42 7.92
C HIS A 267 4.04 -18.60 8.22
N VAL A 268 4.62 -19.81 8.23
CA VAL A 268 3.92 -21.02 8.67
C VAL A 268 4.25 -21.25 10.15
N SER A 269 3.24 -21.52 10.96
CA SER A 269 3.42 -21.82 12.38
C SER A 269 4.39 -23.00 12.52
N ASN A 270 5.51 -22.79 13.24
CA ASN A 270 6.65 -23.71 13.46
C ASN A 270 7.89 -23.47 12.58
N GLU A 271 7.84 -22.56 11.61
CA GLU A 271 8.99 -22.20 10.79
C GLU A 271 9.41 -20.75 11.02
N THR A 272 10.73 -20.52 11.10
CA THR A 272 11.30 -19.16 11.19
C THR A 272 11.45 -18.48 9.85
N SER A 273 11.22 -19.20 8.75
CA SER A 273 11.39 -18.68 7.39
C SER A 273 10.13 -17.98 6.88
N GLU A 274 10.32 -16.89 6.15
CA GLU A 274 9.28 -16.22 5.38
C GLU A 274 9.07 -16.94 4.04
N TRP A 275 7.82 -17.19 3.69
CA TRP A 275 7.43 -17.80 2.42
C TRP A 275 6.65 -16.81 1.56
N ALA A 276 6.82 -16.90 0.24
CA ALA A 276 6.05 -16.12 -0.72
C ALA A 276 4.89 -16.95 -1.29
N GLY A 277 3.75 -16.31 -1.51
CA GLY A 277 2.61 -16.96 -2.14
C GLY A 277 1.55 -15.98 -2.62
N GLU A 278 0.50 -16.54 -3.20
CA GLU A 278 -0.63 -15.81 -3.77
C GLU A 278 -1.94 -16.13 -3.04
N ILE A 279 -2.71 -15.09 -2.69
CA ILE A 279 -4.02 -15.23 -2.07
C ILE A 279 -5.05 -15.67 -3.11
N HIS A 280 -5.61 -16.85 -2.92
CA HIS A 280 -6.67 -17.39 -3.76
C HIS A 280 -8.08 -17.07 -3.24
N CYS A 281 -8.25 -17.08 -1.92
CA CYS A 281 -9.54 -16.83 -1.28
C CYS A 281 -9.34 -16.14 0.07
N ILE A 282 -10.21 -15.20 0.39
CA ILE A 282 -10.27 -14.53 1.69
C ILE A 282 -11.67 -14.77 2.23
N PHE A 283 -11.78 -15.23 3.48
CA PHE A 283 -13.07 -15.43 4.10
C PHE A 283 -13.07 -15.08 5.58
N LEU A 284 -14.23 -14.68 6.04
CA LEU A 284 -14.51 -14.34 7.42
C LEU A 284 -15.18 -15.54 8.10
N HIS A 285 -14.67 -15.94 9.25
CA HIS A 285 -15.23 -17.05 10.02
C HIS A 285 -15.45 -16.66 11.48
N ARG A 286 -16.64 -17.00 12.00
CA ARG A 286 -17.05 -16.75 13.38
C ARG A 286 -17.26 -18.05 14.14
N ARG A 287 -16.69 -18.12 15.33
CA ARG A 287 -16.69 -19.31 16.19
C ARG A 287 -16.64 -18.96 17.67
N HIS A 288 -16.86 -19.96 18.52
CA HIS A 288 -16.70 -19.81 19.97
C HIS A 288 -15.24 -19.99 20.41
N ARG A 289 -14.81 -19.20 21.40
CA ARG A 289 -13.55 -19.30 22.17
C ARG A 289 -13.88 -19.04 23.65
N ASP A 290 -12.99 -19.40 24.57
CA ASP A 290 -13.21 -19.34 26.04
C ASP A 290 -13.82 -18.04 26.59
N GLU A 291 -13.59 -16.90 25.92
CA GLU A 291 -14.06 -15.58 26.33
C GLU A 291 -15.26 -15.05 25.51
N GLY A 292 -15.81 -15.84 24.57
CA GLY A 292 -16.98 -15.46 23.77
C GLY A 292 -16.95 -15.89 22.31
N LEU A 293 -17.71 -15.18 21.47
CA LEU A 293 -17.69 -15.34 20.02
C LEU A 293 -16.54 -14.53 19.42
N VAL A 294 -15.71 -15.16 18.60
CA VAL A 294 -14.58 -14.54 17.89
C VAL A 294 -14.86 -14.60 16.40
N THR A 295 -14.63 -13.49 15.73
CA THR A 295 -14.72 -13.36 14.27
C THR A 295 -13.35 -12.98 13.72
N GLU A 296 -12.80 -13.76 12.80
CA GLU A 296 -11.46 -13.58 12.25
C GLU A 296 -11.44 -13.81 10.73
N HIS A 297 -10.51 -13.14 10.05
CA HIS A 297 -10.24 -13.35 8.63
C HIS A 297 -9.22 -14.47 8.43
N PHE A 298 -9.47 -15.30 7.42
CA PHE A 298 -8.59 -16.37 6.98
C PHE A 298 -8.26 -16.19 5.51
N PHE A 299 -7.03 -16.56 5.17
CA PHE A 299 -6.47 -16.47 3.83
C PHE A 299 -6.14 -17.86 3.33
N VAL A 300 -6.65 -18.22 2.17
CA VAL A 300 -6.20 -19.41 1.44
C VAL A 300 -5.09 -18.95 0.51
N VAL A 301 -3.88 -19.38 0.79
CA VAL A 301 -2.67 -18.95 0.09
C VAL A 301 -2.08 -20.14 -0.66
N HIS A 302 -1.76 -19.93 -1.93
CA HIS A 302 -0.98 -20.87 -2.71
C HIS A 302 0.48 -20.42 -2.65
N GLN A 303 1.33 -21.24 -2.05
CA GLN A 303 2.76 -20.97 -1.95
C GLN A 303 3.42 -21.03 -3.33
N PHE A 304 4.35 -20.11 -3.62
CA PHE A 304 5.16 -20.17 -4.83
C PHE A 304 6.26 -21.23 -4.69
N GLU A 305 6.60 -21.87 -5.80
CA GLU A 305 7.73 -22.80 -5.87
C GLU A 305 9.05 -22.05 -5.77
N GLU A 306 10.04 -22.65 -5.09
CA GLU A 306 11.40 -22.12 -5.08
C GLU A 306 12.05 -22.25 -6.46
N LEU A 307 12.86 -21.27 -6.83
CA LEU A 307 13.60 -21.29 -8.09
C LEU A 307 14.60 -22.45 -8.09
N ASN A 308 14.68 -23.16 -9.21
CA ASN A 308 15.72 -24.18 -9.38
C ASN A 308 17.09 -23.52 -9.58
N ASP A 309 18.19 -24.24 -9.32
CA ASP A 309 19.58 -23.71 -9.43
C ASP A 309 19.88 -23.02 -10.77
N THR A 310 19.24 -23.48 -11.87
CA THR A 310 19.39 -22.89 -13.20
C THR A 310 18.62 -21.57 -13.39
N GLU A 311 17.55 -21.37 -12.63
CA GLU A 311 16.68 -20.21 -12.66
C GLU A 311 17.19 -19.12 -11.71
N VAL A 312 17.73 -19.51 -10.55
CA VAL A 312 18.45 -18.61 -9.63
C VAL A 312 19.59 -17.88 -10.35
N ALA A 313 20.33 -18.57 -11.22
CA ALA A 313 21.41 -17.95 -12.00
C ALA A 313 20.95 -16.87 -13.00
N ARG A 314 19.63 -16.76 -13.23
CA ARG A 314 19.01 -15.77 -14.13
C ARG A 314 18.14 -14.76 -13.38
N ASP A 315 18.00 -14.89 -12.06
CA ASP A 315 17.26 -13.93 -11.26
C ASP A 315 18.07 -12.64 -11.13
N PRO A 316 17.55 -11.48 -11.60
CA PRO A 316 18.23 -10.20 -11.46
C PRO A 316 18.16 -9.61 -10.05
N TYR A 317 17.52 -10.29 -9.08
CA TYR A 317 17.35 -9.86 -7.69
C TYR A 317 18.15 -10.70 -6.70
#